data_AF-A0A5Q0USZ4-F1
#
_entry.id   AF-A0A5Q0USZ4-F1
#
_cell.length_a   1.000
_cell.length_b   1.000
_cell.length_c   1.000
_cell.angle_alpha   90.00
_cell.angle_beta   90.00
_cell.angle_gamma   90.00
#
_symmetry.space_group_name_H-M   'P 1'
#
loop_
_entity.id
_entity.type
_entity.pdbx_description
1 polymer ?
#
loop_
_entity_poly.entity_id
_entity_poly.type
_entity_poly.pdbx_seq_one_letter_code
_entity_poly.pdbx_strand_id
1 'polypeptide(L)'
;MVQINLRLSQAFLDDIDTTWREQGFNSRSEFLRYAARDAVKHPEFSREGWKQVAASEHDLRSGDAELVSRAEVVELMDRDEDGE
;
A
#
# COMPACT_ATOMS: atom_id res chain seq x y z
N MET A 1 9.29 6.22 26.57
CA MET A 1 9.72 5.34 25.45
C MET A 1 9.72 3.91 25.98
N VAL A 2 9.10 2.96 25.28
CA VAL A 2 9.07 1.55 25.69
C VAL A 2 10.02 0.77 24.80
N GLN A 3 10.80 -0.14 25.38
CA GLN A 3 11.68 -1.03 24.63
C GLN A 3 10.98 -2.36 24.39
N ILE A 4 11.19 -2.92 23.19
CA ILE A 4 10.72 -4.25 22.81
C ILE A 4 11.92 -5.05 22.30
N ASN A 5 11.90 -6.36 22.54
CA ASN A 5 12.87 -7.28 21.96
C ASN A 5 12.19 -8.07 20.85
N LEU A 6 12.77 -8.10 19.65
CA LEU A 6 12.33 -8.94 18.54
C LEU A 6 13.32 -10.08 18.31
N ARG A 7 12.81 -11.28 18.06
CA ARG A 7 13.59 -12.39 17.50
C ARG A 7 13.39 -12.42 15.99
N LEU A 8 14.49 -12.40 15.25
CA LEU A 8 14.54 -12.41 13.79
C LEU A 8 15.58 -13.44 13.34
N SER A 9 15.49 -13.89 12.08
CA SER A 9 16.60 -14.63 11.46
C SER A 9 17.74 -13.66 11.11
N GLN A 10 18.96 -14.18 11.01
CA GLN A 10 20.12 -13.36 10.62
C GLN A 10 19.95 -12.81 9.20
N ALA A 11 19.50 -13.63 8.25
CA ALA A 11 19.27 -13.20 6.87
C ALA A 11 18.31 -12.01 6.79
N PHE A 12 17.20 -12.07 7.54
CA PHE A 12 16.24 -10.97 7.54
C PHE A 12 16.79 -9.70 8.24
N LEU A 13 17.65 -9.88 9.25
CA LEU A 13 18.34 -8.74 9.86
C LEU A 13 19.26 -8.05 8.84
N ASP A 14 19.94 -8.81 7.98
CA ASP A 14 20.82 -8.27 6.93
C ASP A 14 20.02 -7.50 5.85
N ASP A 15 18.84 -8.02 5.48
CA ASP A 15 17.90 -7.34 4.56
C ASP A 15 17.40 -6.01 5.13
N ILE A 16 17.00 -6.00 6.41
CA ILE A 16 16.62 -4.78 7.13
C ILE A 16 17.79 -3.79 7.11
N ASP A 17 18.99 -4.28 7.36
CA ASP A 17 20.20 -3.48 7.42
C ASP A 17 20.57 -2.81 6.11
N THR A 18 20.36 -3.51 5.02
CA THR A 18 20.51 -2.95 3.67
C THR A 18 19.45 -1.88 3.43
N THR A 19 18.20 -2.22 3.70
CA THR A 19 17.04 -1.37 3.41
C THR A 19 17.07 -0.03 4.16
N TRP A 20 17.33 -0.01 5.48
CA TRP A 20 17.26 1.26 6.22
C TRP A 20 18.37 2.23 5.82
N ARG A 21 19.54 1.72 5.41
CA ARG A 21 20.67 2.54 4.94
C ARG A 21 20.36 3.12 3.58
N GLU A 22 19.83 2.32 2.66
CA GLU A 22 19.42 2.77 1.32
C GLU A 22 18.32 3.83 1.38
N GLN A 23 17.37 3.68 2.31
CA GLN A 23 16.32 4.67 2.55
C GLN A 23 16.79 5.89 3.37
N GLY A 24 18.05 5.94 3.80
CA GLY A 24 18.65 7.11 4.45
C GLY A 24 18.22 7.36 5.90
N PHE A 25 17.74 6.35 6.62
CA PHE A 25 17.42 6.48 8.04
C PHE A 25 18.69 6.67 8.88
N ASN A 26 18.60 7.33 10.03
CA ASN A 26 19.77 7.55 10.90
C ASN A 26 20.12 6.30 11.71
N SER A 27 19.16 5.40 11.91
CA SER A 27 19.38 4.15 12.64
C SER A 27 18.35 3.08 12.29
N ARG A 28 18.74 1.81 12.47
CA ARG A 28 17.84 0.66 12.37
C ARG A 28 16.59 0.79 13.26
N SER A 29 16.76 1.27 14.49
CA SER A 29 15.64 1.45 15.43
C SER A 29 14.68 2.55 15.01
N GLU A 30 15.12 3.54 14.23
CA GLU A 30 14.23 4.54 13.62
C GLU A 30 13.42 3.93 12.50
N PHE A 31 14.06 3.21 11.58
CA PHE A 31 13.39 2.49 10.50
C PHE A 31 12.35 1.49 11.01
N LEU A 32 12.69 0.66 12.01
CA LEU A 32 11.75 -0.29 12.58
C LEU A 32 10.54 0.38 13.25
N ARG A 33 10.74 1.55 13.88
CA ARG A 33 9.63 2.34 14.45
C ARG A 33 8.77 2.96 13.35
N TYR A 34 9.38 3.44 12.28
CA TYR A 34 8.68 3.95 11.10
C TYR A 34 7.80 2.86 10.49
N ALA A 35 8.38 1.71 10.13
CA ALA A 35 7.67 0.59 9.54
C ALA A 35 6.54 0.05 10.44
N ALA A 36 6.78 -0.06 11.75
CA ALA A 36 5.75 -0.49 12.70
C ALA A 36 4.61 0.55 12.84
N ARG A 37 4.94 1.85 12.81
CA ARG A 37 3.93 2.91 12.85
C ARG A 37 3.12 2.92 11.55
N ASP A 38 3.79 2.81 10.41
CA ASP A 38 3.17 2.77 9.09
C ASP A 38 2.18 1.61 9.00
N ALA A 39 2.63 0.38 9.30
CA ALA A 39 1.75 -0.80 9.33
C ALA A 39 0.51 -0.67 10.24
N VAL A 40 0.56 0.18 11.27
CA VAL A 40 -0.55 0.41 12.23
C VAL A 40 -1.40 1.64 11.88
N LYS A 41 -0.80 2.71 11.33
CA LYS A 41 -1.43 4.03 11.17
C LYS A 41 -1.74 4.37 9.72
N HIS A 42 -0.90 3.89 8.81
CA HIS A 42 -0.96 4.13 7.39
C HIS A 42 -0.55 2.83 6.71
N PRO A 43 -1.33 1.74 6.79
CA PRO A 43 -0.98 0.53 6.06
C PRO A 43 -0.99 0.90 4.58
N GLU A 44 0.18 1.22 4.01
CA GLU A 44 0.31 1.58 2.61
C GLU A 44 -0.33 0.45 1.81
N PHE A 45 -1.48 0.75 1.22
CA PHE A 45 -2.48 -0.22 0.78
C PHE A 45 -3.05 -1.13 1.89
N SER A 46 -4.31 -0.90 2.24
CA SER A 46 -5.05 -1.83 3.08
C SER A 46 -5.08 -3.22 2.43
N ARG A 47 -5.23 -4.28 3.23
CA ARG A 47 -5.47 -5.63 2.70
C ARG A 47 -6.66 -5.66 1.72
N GLU A 48 -7.61 -4.78 1.91
CA GLU A 48 -8.75 -4.58 1.02
C GLU A 48 -8.33 -3.95 -0.31
N GLY A 49 -7.47 -2.93 -0.31
CA GLY A 49 -6.88 -2.37 -1.53
C GLY A 49 -6.10 -3.42 -2.33
N TRP A 50 -5.35 -4.30 -1.66
CA TRP A 50 -4.67 -5.42 -2.32
C TRP A 50 -5.65 -6.41 -2.96
N LYS A 51 -6.79 -6.68 -2.31
CA LYS A 51 -7.85 -7.52 -2.90
C LYS A 51 -8.48 -6.85 -4.11
N GLN A 52 -8.69 -5.53 -4.07
CA GLN A 52 -9.22 -4.78 -5.20
C GLN A 52 -8.27 -4.84 -6.39
N VAL A 53 -6.98 -4.58 -6.19
CA VAL A 53 -5.98 -4.67 -7.28
C VAL A 53 -5.93 -6.08 -7.87
N ALA A 54 -5.94 -7.11 -7.02
CA ALA A 54 -5.95 -8.50 -7.49
C ALA A 54 -7.24 -8.87 -8.25
N ALA A 55 -8.39 -8.36 -7.83
CA ALA A 55 -9.67 -8.56 -8.52
C ALA A 55 -9.67 -7.85 -9.89
N SER A 56 -9.28 -6.57 -9.92
CA SER A 56 -9.19 -5.80 -11.18
C SER A 56 -8.22 -6.43 -12.19
N GLU A 57 -7.06 -6.94 -11.74
CA GLU A 57 -6.13 -7.66 -12.62
C GLU A 57 -6.71 -8.98 -13.15
N HIS A 58 -7.48 -9.70 -12.32
CA HIS A 58 -8.16 -10.92 -12.75
C HIS A 58 -9.22 -10.62 -13.82
N ASP A 59 -10.07 -9.63 -13.58
CA ASP A 59 -11.16 -9.26 -14.49
C ASP A 59 -10.63 -8.76 -15.85
N LEU A 60 -9.51 -8.02 -15.84
CA LEU A 60 -8.81 -7.63 -17.07
C LEU A 60 -8.29 -8.84 -17.85
N ARG A 61 -7.79 -9.87 -17.15
CA ARG A 61 -7.23 -11.07 -17.78
C ARG A 61 -8.31 -12.05 -18.26
N SER A 62 -9.42 -12.17 -17.54
CA SER A 62 -10.54 -13.02 -17.94
C SER A 62 -11.38 -12.39 -19.06
N GLY A 63 -11.23 -11.08 -19.29
CA GLY A 63 -12.04 -10.32 -20.24
C GLY A 63 -13.41 -9.94 -19.69
N ASP A 64 -13.63 -10.14 -18.39
CA ASP A 64 -14.87 -9.77 -17.69
C ASP A 64 -14.83 -8.31 -17.19
N ALA A 65 -13.72 -7.61 -17.38
CA ALA A 65 -13.60 -6.20 -17.01
C ALA A 65 -14.55 -5.32 -17.82
N GLU A 66 -15.50 -4.71 -17.13
CA GLU A 66 -16.33 -3.63 -17.68
C GLU A 66 -15.48 -2.35 -17.72
N LEU A 67 -15.15 -1.90 -18.93
CA LEU A 67 -14.37 -0.69 -19.16
C LEU A 67 -15.28 0.43 -19.62
N VAL A 68 -15.12 1.60 -19.02
CA VAL A 68 -15.82 2.83 -19.42
C VAL A 68 -14.84 3.78 -20.06
N SER A 69 -15.28 4.49 -21.11
CA SER A 69 -14.45 5.50 -21.74
C SER A 69 -14.38 6.76 -20.89
N ARG A 70 -13.31 7.55 -21.09
CA ARG A 70 -13.15 8.84 -20.39
C ARG A 70 -14.34 9.78 -20.64
N ALA A 71 -14.91 9.77 -21.84
CA ALA A 71 -16.04 10.64 -22.17
C ALA A 71 -17.30 10.27 -21.36
N GLU A 72 -17.58 8.96 -21.23
CA GLU A 72 -18.69 8.45 -20.41
C GLU A 72 -18.51 8.77 -18.92
N VAL A 73 -17.27 8.69 -18.41
CA VAL A 73 -16.97 9.03 -17.00
C VAL A 73 -17.23 10.51 -16.73
N VAL A 74 -16.78 11.41 -17.62
CA VAL A 74 -17.02 12.85 -17.48
C VAL A 74 -18.51 13.15 -17.53
N GLU A 75 -19.25 12.53 -18.46
CA GLU A 75 -20.70 12.71 -18.57
C GLU A 75 -21.45 12.22 -17.32
N LEU A 76 -20.98 11.15 -16.67
CA LEU A 76 -21.54 10.65 -15.41
C LEU A 76 -21.27 11.61 -14.24
N MET A 77 -20.06 12.17 -14.15
CA MET A 77 -19.70 13.11 -13.07
C MET A 77 -20.47 14.42 -13.19
N ASP A 78 -20.63 14.95 -14.40
CA ASP A 78 -21.43 16.16 -14.64
C ASP A 78 -22.92 15.94 -14.27
N ARG A 79 -23.44 14.72 -14.48
CA ARG A 79 -24.83 14.37 -14.18
C ARG A 79 -25.13 14.25 -12.68
N ASP A 80 -24.12 13.93 -11.86
CA ASP A 80 -24.24 13.87 -10.41
C ASP A 80 -24.16 15.28 -9.76
N GLU A 81 -23.54 16.26 -10.41
CA GLU A 81 -23.47 17.66 -9.92
C GLU A 81 -24.77 18.46 -10.16
N ASP A 82 -25.59 18.07 -11.13
CA ASP A 82 -26.85 18.75 -11.48
C ASP A 82 -28.06 18.32 -10.61
N GLY A 83 -27.83 17.49 -9.58
CA GLY A 83 -28.87 16.81 -8.78
C GLY A 83 -29.14 17.34 -7.37
N GLU A 84 -28.54 18.46 -6.92
CA GLU A 84 -28.67 19.00 -5.56
C GLU A 84 -29.34 20.39 -5.47
#